data_AF-A0A7S4MJM3-F1
#
_entry.id   AF-A0A7S4MJM3-F1
#
_cell.length_a   1.000
_cell.length_b   1.000
_cell.length_c   1.000
_cell.angle_alpha   90.00
_cell.angle_beta   90.00
_cell.angle_gamma   90.00
#
_symmetry.space_group_name_H-M   'P 1'
#
loop_
_entity.id
_entity.type
_entity.pdbx_description
1 polymer ?
#
loop_
_entity_poly.entity_id
_entity_poly.type
_entity_poly.pdbx_seq_one_letter_code
_entity_poly.pdbx_strand_id
1 'polypeptide(L)'
;RARGMVDATTAALQNRREGDDEVATVAALTSLQKRPGSGMGFQIASVHMCPCVLWCACRYAADPKRALQAAIALGGDTDTTASMVGAIVGALHGQGDWAAHWASQLENGQGSGRDHALTLADQLAHLSPPGLRDERKAPPDAL
;
A
#
# COMPACT_ATOMS: atom_id res chain seq x y z
N ARG A 1 17.71 14.62 4.44
CA ARG A 1 17.41 13.49 5.35
C ARG A 1 16.41 12.49 4.74
N ALA A 2 15.22 12.89 4.28
CA ALA A 2 14.25 11.97 3.64
C ALA A 2 14.74 11.33 2.33
N ARG A 3 15.47 12.08 1.49
CA ARG A 3 16.01 11.60 0.21
C ARG A 3 16.88 10.34 0.35
N GLY A 4 17.74 10.28 1.37
CA GLY A 4 18.63 9.12 1.59
C GLY A 4 17.89 7.82 1.91
N MET A 5 16.70 7.87 2.50
CA MET A 5 15.94 6.66 2.82
C MET A 5 15.17 6.13 1.61
N VAL A 6 14.63 7.04 0.79
CA VAL A 6 14.01 6.68 -0.50
C VAL A 6 15.07 6.11 -1.46
N ASP A 7 16.23 6.74 -1.54
CA ASP A 7 17.35 6.26 -2.37
C ASP A 7 17.83 4.87 -1.90
N ALA A 8 17.96 4.66 -0.58
CA ALA A 8 18.33 3.36 -0.01
C ALA A 8 17.26 2.28 -0.30
N THR A 9 15.98 2.62 -0.21
CA THR A 9 14.87 1.70 -0.53
C THR A 9 14.90 1.33 -2.01
N THR A 10 15.15 2.31 -2.88
CA THR A 10 15.27 2.11 -4.32
C THR A 10 16.45 1.19 -4.65
N ALA A 11 17.61 1.44 -4.03
CA ALA A 11 18.80 0.60 -4.21
C ALA A 11 18.56 -0.84 -3.71
N ALA A 12 17.90 -1.02 -2.58
CA ALA A 12 17.54 -2.34 -2.07
C ALA A 12 16.62 -3.09 -3.04
N LEU A 13 15.61 -2.40 -3.59
CA LEU A 13 14.68 -2.98 -4.58
C LEU A 13 15.39 -3.37 -5.88
N GLN A 14 16.39 -2.61 -6.31
CA GLN A 14 17.17 -2.84 -7.54
C GLN A 14 18.18 -3.98 -7.41
N ASN A 15 18.79 -4.15 -6.23
CA ASN A 15 19.87 -5.12 -6.01
C ASN A 15 19.38 -6.47 -5.42
N ARG A 16 18.07 -6.65 -5.29
CA ARG A 16 17.47 -7.84 -4.66
C ARG A 16 17.78 -9.13 -5.42
N ARG A 17 17.87 -10.22 -4.67
CA ARG A 17 17.95 -11.60 -5.18
C ARG A 17 16.77 -12.41 -4.69
N GLU A 18 16.44 -13.46 -5.44
CA GLU A 18 15.41 -14.40 -5.02
C GLU A 18 15.88 -15.17 -3.78
N GLY A 19 15.06 -15.20 -2.73
CA GLY A 19 15.39 -15.85 -1.45
C GLY A 19 16.00 -14.94 -0.38
N ASP A 20 16.19 -13.64 -0.65
CA ASP A 20 16.64 -12.69 0.37
C ASP A 20 15.67 -12.59 1.56
N ASP A 21 16.22 -12.43 2.77
CA ASP A 21 15.43 -12.17 3.97
C ASP A 21 14.84 -10.75 3.93
N GLU A 22 13.55 -10.68 3.65
CA GLU A 22 12.82 -9.42 3.49
C GLU A 22 12.73 -8.64 4.79
N VAL A 23 12.58 -9.32 5.93
CA VAL A 23 12.49 -8.68 7.25
C VAL A 23 13.84 -8.07 7.60
N ALA A 24 14.94 -8.80 7.36
CA ALA A 24 16.28 -8.29 7.57
C ALA A 24 16.60 -7.09 6.65
N THR A 25 16.17 -7.14 5.39
CA THR A 25 16.36 -6.06 4.43
C THR A 25 15.63 -4.79 4.87
N VAL A 26 14.37 -4.90 5.28
CA VAL A 26 13.58 -3.78 5.78
C VAL A 26 14.12 -3.27 7.12
N ALA A 27 14.56 -4.15 8.00
CA ALA A 27 15.22 -3.77 9.26
C ALA A 27 16.51 -2.96 9.00
N ALA A 28 17.31 -3.33 8.01
CA ALA A 28 18.48 -2.57 7.61
C ALA A 28 18.10 -1.16 7.11
N LEU A 29 17.05 -1.04 6.28
CA LEU A 29 16.57 0.25 5.79
C LEU A 29 16.08 1.17 6.92
N THR A 30 15.28 0.64 7.84
CA THR A 30 14.74 1.42 8.96
C THR A 30 15.84 1.84 9.95
N SER A 31 16.89 1.02 10.11
CA SER A 31 18.05 1.35 10.95
C SER A 31 18.83 2.61 10.50
N LEU A 32 18.69 3.02 9.23
CA LEU A 32 19.36 4.20 8.67
C LEU A 32 18.92 5.51 9.35
N GLN A 33 17.77 5.54 10.01
CA GLN A 33 17.31 6.68 10.80
C GLN A 33 16.91 6.20 12.19
N LYS A 34 17.71 6.50 13.22
CA LYS A 34 17.29 6.24 14.60
C LYS A 34 16.26 7.29 15.02
N ARG A 35 14.99 6.92 15.05
CA ARG A 35 13.96 7.66 15.79
C ARG A 35 13.19 6.67 16.66
N PRO A 36 12.96 6.99 17.94
CA PRO A 36 12.05 6.19 18.75
C PRO A 36 10.67 6.29 18.11
N GLY A 37 9.96 5.16 17.98
CA GLY A 37 8.51 5.20 17.85
C GLY A 37 7.88 5.86 19.09
N SER A 38 6.57 5.75 19.27
CA SER A 38 5.90 6.25 20.49
C SER A 38 6.39 5.66 21.82
N GLY A 39 7.30 4.67 21.79
CA GLY A 39 7.69 3.88 22.96
C GLY A 39 6.96 2.54 23.07
N MET A 40 5.91 2.31 22.25
CA MET A 40 5.25 1.01 22.16
C MET A 40 6.00 0.09 21.19
N GLY A 41 6.36 -1.13 21.63
CA GLY A 41 7.21 -2.07 20.89
C GLY A 41 6.63 -2.62 19.58
N PHE A 42 5.38 -2.30 19.26
CA PHE A 42 4.73 -2.66 18.01
C PHE A 42 4.61 -1.48 17.02
N GLN A 43 4.92 -0.24 17.40
CA GLN A 43 4.73 0.87 16.45
C GLN A 43 5.94 1.05 15.53
N ILE A 44 5.66 1.14 14.22
CA ILE A 44 6.64 1.59 13.23
C ILE A 44 6.64 3.11 13.27
N ALA A 45 7.79 3.75 13.51
CA ALA A 45 7.88 5.21 13.47
C ALA A 45 7.49 5.71 12.06
N SER A 46 6.80 6.85 11.93
CA SER A 46 6.33 7.35 10.61
C SER A 46 7.46 7.48 9.58
N VAL A 47 8.68 7.77 10.02
CA VAL A 47 9.87 7.82 9.15
C VAL A 47 10.23 6.44 8.59
N HIS A 48 10.00 5.36 9.34
CA HIS A 48 10.25 3.98 8.94
C HIS A 48 9.11 3.36 8.14
N MET A 49 7.92 3.95 8.20
CA MET A 49 6.78 3.41 7.47
C MET A 49 6.92 3.56 5.96
N CYS A 50 7.48 4.68 5.49
CA CYS A 50 7.71 4.92 4.07
C CYS A 50 8.54 3.82 3.38
N PRO A 51 9.74 3.42 3.86
CA PRO A 51 10.49 2.33 3.25
C PRO A 51 9.78 0.98 3.33
N CYS A 52 9.07 0.66 4.43
CA CYS A 52 8.28 -0.58 4.54
C CYS A 52 7.17 -0.64 3.48
N VAL A 53 6.38 0.44 3.35
CA VAL A 53 5.27 0.53 2.40
C VAL A 53 5.78 0.46 0.97
N LEU A 54 6.81 1.25 0.62
CA LEU A 54 7.39 1.24 -0.72
C LEU A 54 8.03 -0.11 -1.05
N TRP A 55 8.71 -0.75 -0.10
CA TRP A 55 9.24 -2.10 -0.28
C TRP A 55 8.12 -3.06 -0.66
N CYS A 56 7.09 -3.21 0.19
CA CYS A 56 5.99 -4.15 -0.07
C CYS A 56 5.26 -3.85 -1.38
N ALA A 57 4.88 -2.59 -1.61
CA ALA A 57 4.12 -2.20 -2.78
C ALA A 57 4.92 -2.38 -4.10
N CYS A 58 6.20 -2.00 -4.12
CA CYS A 58 7.02 -2.11 -5.34
C CYS A 58 7.51 -3.55 -5.57
N ARG A 59 7.89 -4.28 -4.51
CA ARG A 59 8.39 -5.66 -4.60
C ARG A 59 7.33 -6.62 -5.15
N TYR A 60 6.09 -6.38 -4.77
CA TYR A 60 4.94 -7.21 -5.11
C TYR A 60 3.92 -6.45 -5.97
N ALA A 61 4.37 -5.46 -6.75
CA ALA A 61 3.49 -4.61 -7.56
C ALA A 61 2.61 -5.39 -8.55
N ALA A 62 3.02 -6.58 -8.98
CA ALA A 62 2.25 -7.44 -9.87
C ALA A 62 1.29 -8.42 -9.14
N ASP A 63 1.39 -8.54 -7.81
CA ASP A 63 0.57 -9.42 -6.98
C ASP A 63 0.05 -8.63 -5.75
N PRO A 64 -1.12 -7.96 -5.88
CA PRO A 64 -1.63 -7.11 -4.81
C PRO A 64 -1.97 -7.90 -3.54
N LYS A 65 -2.37 -9.17 -3.66
CA LYS A 65 -2.63 -10.02 -2.48
C LYS A 65 -1.34 -10.26 -1.72
N ARG A 66 -0.26 -10.61 -2.43
CA ARG A 66 1.04 -10.83 -1.80
C ARG A 66 1.61 -9.57 -1.19
N ALA A 67 1.39 -8.41 -1.82
CA ALA A 67 1.81 -7.11 -1.26
C ALA A 67 1.17 -6.83 0.11
N LEU A 68 -0.14 -7.04 0.25
CA LEU A 68 -0.84 -6.89 1.54
C LEU A 68 -0.34 -7.91 2.57
N GLN A 69 -0.21 -9.17 2.17
CA GLN A 69 0.30 -10.22 3.07
C GLN A 69 1.70 -9.91 3.59
N ALA A 70 2.59 -9.41 2.72
CA ALA A 70 3.94 -9.01 3.10
C ALA A 70 3.91 -7.82 4.07
N ALA A 71 3.05 -6.82 3.83
CA ALA A 71 2.89 -5.68 4.71
C ALA A 71 2.45 -6.08 6.13
N ILE A 72 1.52 -7.05 6.23
CA ILE A 72 1.07 -7.60 7.51
C ILE A 72 2.18 -8.44 8.17
N ALA A 73 2.89 -9.24 7.38
CA ALA A 73 3.95 -10.13 7.87
C ALA A 73 5.18 -9.38 8.40
N LEU A 74 5.40 -8.13 7.99
CA LEU A 74 6.42 -7.27 8.60
C LEU A 74 6.18 -7.02 10.10
N GLY A 75 4.94 -7.19 10.56
CA GLY A 75 4.56 -6.95 11.94
C GLY A 75 4.55 -5.46 12.32
N GLY A 76 4.46 -5.20 13.61
CA GLY A 76 4.38 -3.85 14.13
C GLY A 76 3.00 -3.20 13.90
N ASP A 77 2.99 -2.03 13.26
CA ASP A 77 1.80 -1.21 12.97
C ASP A 77 1.18 -1.69 11.64
N THR A 78 0.58 -2.88 11.71
CA THR A 78 0.21 -3.67 10.53
C THR A 78 -1.02 -3.10 9.82
N ASP A 79 -1.99 -2.54 10.53
CA ASP A 79 -3.18 -1.91 9.95
C ASP A 79 -2.80 -0.66 9.15
N THR A 80 -1.97 0.22 9.71
CA THR A 80 -1.50 1.42 9.00
C THR A 80 -0.66 1.04 7.78
N THR A 81 0.29 0.12 7.95
CA THR A 81 1.16 -0.32 6.85
C THR A 81 0.36 -1.01 5.73
N ALA A 82 -0.53 -1.93 6.09
CA ALA A 82 -1.37 -2.64 5.11
C ALA A 82 -2.37 -1.70 4.43
N SER A 83 -2.90 -0.70 5.14
CA SER A 83 -3.77 0.34 4.56
C SER A 83 -3.05 1.16 3.50
N MET A 84 -1.83 1.63 3.79
CA MET A 84 -1.02 2.38 2.83
C MET A 84 -0.61 1.53 1.62
N VAL A 85 -0.17 0.28 1.84
CA VAL A 85 0.16 -0.64 0.74
C VAL A 85 -1.09 -0.94 -0.09
N GLY A 86 -2.23 -1.18 0.57
CA GLY A 86 -3.53 -1.42 -0.06
C GLY A 86 -4.01 -0.27 -0.93
N ALA A 87 -3.81 0.97 -0.50
CA ALA A 87 -4.13 2.15 -1.31
C ALA A 87 -3.28 2.20 -2.60
N ILE A 88 -1.97 1.92 -2.50
CA ILE A 88 -1.06 1.94 -3.66
C ILE A 88 -1.42 0.82 -4.65
N VAL A 89 -1.51 -0.42 -4.18
CA VAL A 89 -1.79 -1.55 -5.08
C VAL A 89 -3.24 -1.53 -5.57
N GLY A 90 -4.18 -1.01 -4.78
CA GLY A 90 -5.56 -0.77 -5.21
C GLY A 90 -5.64 0.27 -6.34
N ALA A 91 -4.83 1.33 -6.29
CA ALA A 91 -4.74 2.29 -7.38
C ALA A 91 -4.11 1.68 -8.66
N LEU A 92 -3.14 0.77 -8.52
CA LEU A 92 -2.47 0.11 -9.64
C LEU A 92 -3.36 -0.94 -10.34
N HIS A 93 -4.15 -1.69 -9.58
CA HIS A 93 -4.94 -2.83 -10.08
C HIS A 93 -6.44 -2.54 -10.22
N GLY A 94 -6.91 -1.41 -9.66
CA GLY A 94 -8.33 -1.12 -9.53
C GLY A 94 -9.07 -2.07 -8.59
N GLN A 95 -10.40 -1.98 -8.60
CA GLN A 95 -11.31 -2.75 -7.75
C GLN A 95 -11.43 -4.25 -8.16
N GLY A 96 -10.47 -4.80 -8.89
CA GLY A 96 -10.54 -6.16 -9.45
C GLY A 96 -10.75 -7.26 -8.40
N ASP A 97 -11.03 -8.47 -8.88
CA ASP A 97 -11.42 -9.64 -8.06
C ASP A 97 -10.38 -10.04 -6.99
N TRP A 98 -9.17 -9.52 -7.09
CA TRP A 98 -8.09 -9.77 -6.13
C TRP A 98 -8.49 -9.42 -4.69
N ALA A 99 -9.34 -8.41 -4.48
CA ALA A 99 -9.78 -8.00 -3.15
C ALA A 99 -11.22 -8.44 -2.81
N ALA A 100 -11.99 -9.00 -3.74
CA ALA A 100 -13.43 -9.16 -3.59
C ALA A 100 -13.85 -9.91 -2.32
N HIS A 101 -13.19 -11.03 -2.03
CA HIS A 101 -13.46 -11.83 -0.82
C HIS A 101 -13.06 -11.13 0.48
N TRP A 102 -12.01 -10.31 0.48
CA TRP A 102 -11.60 -9.54 1.66
C TRP A 102 -12.51 -8.33 1.86
N ALA A 103 -12.85 -7.63 0.78
CA ALA A 103 -13.78 -6.52 0.79
C ALA A 103 -15.17 -6.96 1.28
N SER A 104 -15.63 -8.18 0.95
CA SER A 104 -16.92 -8.68 1.45
C SER A 104 -16.97 -8.86 2.97
N GLN A 105 -15.82 -8.90 3.64
CA GLN A 105 -15.70 -9.09 5.09
C GLN A 105 -15.49 -7.78 5.86
N LEU A 106 -15.33 -6.65 5.17
CA LEU A 106 -15.18 -5.35 5.82
C LEU A 106 -16.46 -4.96 6.57
N GLU A 107 -16.27 -4.19 7.65
CA GLU A 107 -17.38 -3.54 8.36
C GLU A 107 -18.24 -2.72 7.37
N ASN A 108 -19.56 -2.74 7.59
CA ASN A 108 -20.49 -2.06 6.69
C ASN A 108 -21.71 -1.55 7.46
N GLY A 109 -21.47 -0.56 8.31
CA GLY A 109 -22.48 0.08 9.14
C GLY A 109 -23.26 1.17 8.40
N GLN A 110 -24.36 1.63 9.01
CA GLN A 110 -25.09 2.80 8.50
C GLN A 110 -24.20 4.04 8.56
N GLY A 111 -23.84 4.59 7.40
CA GLY A 111 -23.00 5.79 7.30
C GLY A 111 -21.49 5.58 7.53
N SER A 112 -21.01 4.33 7.57
CA SER A 112 -19.59 4.01 7.72
C SER A 112 -19.23 2.67 7.06
N GLY A 113 -17.94 2.36 6.96
CA GLY A 113 -17.48 1.08 6.41
C GLY A 113 -17.44 1.03 4.88
N ARG A 114 -17.50 -0.19 4.34
CA ARG A 114 -17.18 -0.50 2.94
C ARG A 114 -17.99 0.31 1.93
N ASP A 115 -19.31 0.26 2.00
CA ASP A 115 -20.17 0.88 0.98
C ASP A 115 -20.09 2.41 1.07
N HIS A 116 -19.91 2.95 2.27
CA HIS A 116 -19.64 4.37 2.47
C HIS A 116 -18.32 4.79 1.83
N ALA A 117 -17.24 4.03 2.04
CA ALA A 117 -15.94 4.28 1.41
C ALA A 117 -16.00 4.19 -0.13
N LEU A 118 -16.74 3.23 -0.68
CA LEU A 118 -16.96 3.11 -2.13
C LEU A 118 -17.73 4.32 -2.69
N THR A 119 -18.75 4.79 -1.97
CA THR A 119 -19.51 5.98 -2.35
C THR A 119 -18.62 7.23 -2.38
N LEU A 120 -17.76 7.40 -1.36
CA LEU A 120 -16.81 8.51 -1.31
C LEU A 120 -15.76 8.41 -2.43
N ALA A 121 -15.30 7.21 -2.76
CA ALA A 121 -14.35 7.00 -3.85
C ALA A 121 -14.93 7.41 -5.21
N ASP A 122 -16.21 7.07 -5.47
CA ASP A 122 -16.92 7.47 -6.68
C ASP A 122 -17.08 9.01 -6.77
N GLN A 123 -17.48 9.64 -5.66
CA GLN A 123 -17.55 11.10 -5.57
C GLN A 123 -16.19 11.78 -5.81
N LEU A 124 -15.11 11.23 -5.25
CA LEU A 124 -13.74 11.72 -5.46
C LEU A 124 -13.29 11.56 -6.93
N ALA A 125 -13.67 10.47 -7.60
CA ALA A 125 -13.39 10.27 -9.01
C ALA A 125 -14.07 11.34 -9.89
N HIS A 126 -15.27 11.79 -9.50
CA HIS A 126 -15.97 12.89 -10.19
C HIS A 126 -15.30 14.25 -9.99
N LEU A 127 -14.61 14.48 -8.87
CA LEU A 127 -13.83 15.70 -8.61
C LEU A 127 -12.48 15.72 -9.33
N SER A 128 -12.03 14.60 -9.91
CA SER A 128 -10.75 14.54 -10.61
C SER A 128 -10.77 15.41 -11.88
N PRO A 129 -9.77 16.30 -12.07
CA PRO A 129 -9.75 17.22 -13.19
C PRO A 129 -9.68 16.48 -14.54
N PRO A 130 -10.23 17.07 -15.63
CA PRO A 130 -10.14 16.49 -16.97
C PRO A 130 -8.67 16.26 -17.35
N GLY A 131 -8.31 15.04 -17.80
CA GLY A 131 -6.95 14.64 -18.18
C GLY A 131 -6.27 13.61 -17.28
N LEU A 132 -6.82 13.31 -16.09
CA LEU A 132 -6.40 12.17 -15.24
C LEU A 132 -7.35 10.97 -15.32
N ARG A 133 -8.50 11.12 -15.96
CA ARG A 133 -9.42 10.02 -16.23
C ARG A 133 -8.83 9.20 -17.38
N ASP A 134 -8.58 7.92 -17.15
CA ASP A 134 -8.17 7.03 -18.24
C ASP A 134 -9.37 6.83 -19.19
N GLU A 135 -9.42 7.60 -20.28
CA GLU A 135 -10.44 7.49 -21.32
C GLU A 135 -10.40 6.13 -22.05
N ARG A 136 -9.41 5.27 -21.76
CA ARG A 136 -9.25 3.93 -22.38
C ARG A 136 -10.18 2.86 -21.81
N LYS A 137 -11.09 3.19 -20.88
CA LYS A 137 -12.05 2.24 -20.29
C LYS A 137 -13.52 2.63 -20.51
N ALA A 138 -13.85 3.29 -21.62
CA ALA A 138 -15.22 3.25 -22.12
C ALA A 138 -15.50 1.85 -22.67
N PRO A 139 -16.58 1.15 -22.26
CA PRO A 139 -16.96 -0.08 -22.93
C PRO A 139 -17.28 0.23 -24.40
N PRO A 140 -16.77 -0.56 -25.37
CA PRO A 140 -17.23 -0.44 -26.73
C PRO A 140 -18.72 -0.84 -26.74
N ASP A 141 -19.54 0.02 -27.31
CA ASP A 141 -20.93 -0.23 -27.72
C ASP A 141 -22.03 0.00 -26.66
N ALA A 142 -22.19 1.27 -26.29
CA ALA A 142 -23.50 1.82 -25.90
C ALA A 142 -23.94 2.87 -26.93
N LEU A 143 -24.32 2.40 -28.12
CA LEU A 143 -25.23 3.06 -29.06
C LEU A 143 -26.21 2.02 -29.59
#